data_AF-R4L9K9-F1
#
_entry.id   AF-R4L9K9-F1
#
_cell.length_a   1.000
_cell.length_b   1.000
_cell.length_c   1.000
_cell.angle_alpha   90.00
_cell.angle_beta   90.00
_cell.angle_gamma   90.00
#
_symmetry.space_group_name_H-M   'P 1'
#
loop_
_entity.id
_entity.type
_entity.pdbx_description
1 polymer ?
#
loop_
_entity_poly.entity_id
_entity_poly.type
_entity_poly.pdbx_seq_one_letter_code
_entity_poly.pdbx_strand_id
1 'polypeptide(L)'
;MSVVVGFYRVCVIDQLLAHSPADYVRRPPMPAHSPTLGLGHLQFEALITTARLSVNRNDYALIALLGLLGLRIFEACGASIADLGEEHGHRVLKVRQGRQDGAGSAASRGRSCDRARHRRPRARTDPAQHARSARRRSRCWSK
;
A
#
# COMPACT_ATOMS: atom_id res chain seq x y z
N MET A 1 1.50 -17.18 -19.39
CA MET A 1 0.89 -18.21 -20.25
C MET A 1 -0.62 -18.40 -20.07
N SER A 2 -1.25 -18.00 -18.96
CA SER A 2 -2.71 -18.17 -18.78
C SER A 2 -3.55 -17.45 -19.83
N VAL A 3 -3.16 -16.23 -20.22
CA VAL A 3 -3.86 -15.45 -21.25
C VAL A 3 -3.79 -16.12 -22.62
N VAL A 4 -2.61 -16.60 -23.02
CA VAL A 4 -2.39 -17.27 -24.32
C VAL A 4 -3.17 -18.58 -24.39
N VAL A 5 -3.10 -19.41 -23.35
CA VAL A 5 -3.89 -20.65 -23.25
C VAL A 5 -5.40 -20.36 -23.25
N GLY A 6 -5.84 -19.34 -22.51
CA GLY A 6 -7.24 -18.92 -22.47
C GLY A 6 -7.75 -18.44 -23.83
N PHE A 7 -6.95 -17.62 -24.53
CA PHE A 7 -7.26 -17.13 -25.86
C PHE A 7 -7.42 -18.29 -26.87
N TYR A 8 -6.44 -19.19 -26.97
CA TYR A 8 -6.53 -20.31 -27.92
C TYR A 8 -7.61 -21.33 -27.54
N ARG A 9 -7.93 -21.47 -26.25
CA ARG A 9 -9.06 -22.28 -25.82
C ARG A 9 -10.40 -21.71 -26.31
N VAL A 10 -10.56 -20.38 -26.29
CA VAL A 10 -11.76 -19.74 -26.87
C VAL A 10 -11.81 -19.95 -28.38
N CYS A 11 -10.69 -19.80 -29.10
CA CYS A 11 -10.66 -20.05 -30.55
C CYS A 11 -11.02 -21.50 -30.93
N VAL A 12 -10.70 -22.49 -30.09
CA VAL A 12 -11.11 -23.88 -30.29
C VAL A 12 -12.61 -24.08 -29.99
N ILE A 13 -13.13 -23.43 -28.94
CA ILE A 13 -14.57 -23.45 -28.62
C ILE A 13 -15.39 -22.87 -29.78
N ASP A 14 -14.92 -21.75 -30.33
CA ASP A 14 -15.55 -21.06 -31.47
C ASP A 14 -15.27 -21.73 -32.82
N GLN A 15 -14.65 -22.93 -32.82
CA GLN A 15 -14.36 -23.73 -34.01
C GLN A 15 -13.47 -23.02 -35.06
N LEU A 16 -12.73 -21.99 -34.66
CA LEU A 16 -11.75 -21.31 -35.53
C LEU A 16 -10.48 -22.14 -35.72
N LEU A 17 -10.18 -23.01 -34.76
CA LEU A 17 -9.02 -23.91 -34.76
C LEU A 17 -9.46 -25.30 -34.30
N ALA A 18 -8.93 -26.34 -34.95
CA ALA A 18 -9.18 -27.72 -34.53
C ALA A 18 -8.49 -28.06 -33.20
N HIS A 19 -7.30 -27.50 -32.94
CA HIS A 19 -6.50 -27.76 -31.73
C HIS A 19 -5.75 -26.51 -31.27
N SER A 20 -5.51 -26.40 -29.95
CA SER A 20 -4.83 -25.25 -29.34
C SER A 20 -3.30 -25.39 -29.49
N PRO A 21 -2.61 -24.47 -30.17
CA PRO A 21 -1.16 -24.51 -30.29
C PRO A 21 -0.45 -24.28 -28.94
N ALA A 22 -1.15 -23.68 -27.96
CA ALA A 22 -0.61 -23.47 -26.63
C ALA A 22 -0.43 -24.78 -25.84
N ASP A 23 -1.02 -25.89 -26.29
CA ASP A 23 -0.92 -27.21 -25.65
C ASP A 23 0.50 -27.80 -25.80
N TYR A 24 1.22 -27.40 -26.85
CA TYR A 24 2.59 -27.82 -27.10
C TYR A 24 3.63 -26.98 -26.33
N VAL A 25 3.19 -25.88 -25.69
CA VAL A 25 4.10 -24.99 -24.96
C VAL A 25 4.17 -25.42 -23.50
N ARG A 26 5.28 -26.04 -23.11
CA ARG A 26 5.54 -26.37 -21.70
C ARG A 26 5.76 -25.09 -20.90
N ARG A 27 5.01 -24.96 -19.80
CA ARG A 27 5.21 -23.89 -18.82
C ARG A 27 6.50 -24.17 -18.03
N PRO A 28 7.47 -23.27 -18.00
CA PRO A 28 8.60 -23.38 -17.08
C PRO A 28 8.06 -23.50 -15.64
N PRO A 29 8.59 -24.42 -14.82
CA PRO A 29 8.17 -24.54 -13.43
C PRO A 29 8.58 -23.26 -12.69
N MET A 30 7.58 -22.45 -12.31
CA MET A 30 7.81 -21.31 -11.43
C MET A 30 7.83 -21.85 -9.99
N PRO A 31 8.82 -21.49 -9.16
CA PRO A 31 8.76 -21.83 -7.74
C PRO A 31 7.46 -21.31 -7.13
N ALA A 32 6.82 -22.15 -6.30
CA ALA A 32 5.53 -21.84 -5.69
C ALA A 32 5.58 -20.64 -4.73
N HIS A 33 6.79 -20.25 -4.32
CA HIS A 33 7.02 -19.12 -3.45
C HIS A 33 7.64 -17.97 -4.22
N SER A 34 7.01 -16.80 -4.11
CA SER A 34 7.62 -15.56 -4.57
C SER A 34 8.84 -15.26 -3.70
N PRO A 35 10.04 -15.03 -4.28
CA PRO A 35 11.22 -14.62 -3.52
C PRO A 35 11.14 -13.17 -3.03
N THR A 36 10.04 -12.47 -3.28
CA THR A 36 9.78 -11.14 -2.70
C THR A 36 9.51 -11.30 -1.20
N LEU A 37 10.59 -11.38 -0.43
CA LEU A 37 10.56 -11.17 1.01
C LEU A 37 9.88 -9.81 1.25
N GLY A 38 8.81 -9.80 2.04
CA GLY A 38 8.11 -8.56 2.40
C GLY A 38 9.02 -7.60 3.19
N LEU A 39 8.51 -6.41 3.49
CA LEU A 39 9.20 -5.46 4.38
C LEU A 39 9.49 -6.14 5.73
N GLY A 40 10.76 -6.16 6.13
CA GLY A 40 11.14 -6.59 7.46
C GLY A 40 10.63 -5.63 8.53
N HIS A 41 10.54 -6.08 9.78
CA HIS A 41 10.03 -5.26 10.88
C HIS A 41 10.80 -3.93 11.02
N LEU A 42 12.14 -3.96 11.00
CA LEU A 42 12.97 -2.76 11.08
C LEU A 42 12.77 -1.81 9.90
N GLN A 43 12.56 -2.35 8.69
CA GLN A 43 12.31 -1.55 7.50
C GLN A 43 10.93 -0.87 7.58
N PHE A 44 9.94 -1.57 8.13
CA PHE A 44 8.60 -1.04 8.34
C PHE A 44 8.58 0.04 9.43
N GLU A 45 9.29 -0.15 10.54
CA GLU A 45 9.45 0.87 11.60
C GLU A 45 10.14 2.13 11.07
N ALA A 46 11.20 1.96 10.27
CA ALA A 46 11.85 3.07 9.59
C ALA A 46 10.87 3.81 8.65
N LEU A 47 10.08 3.07 7.87
CA LEU A 47 9.09 3.64 6.95
C LEU A 47 7.98 4.42 7.67
N ILE A 48 7.44 3.90 8.77
CA ILE A 48 6.47 4.64 9.59
C ILE A 48 7.10 5.92 10.15
N THR A 49 8.37 5.84 10.58
CA THR A 49 9.08 6.98 11.16
C THR A 49 9.31 8.08 10.11
N THR A 50 9.74 7.71 8.90
CA THR A 50 9.91 8.68 7.80
C THR A 50 8.57 9.29 7.39
N ALA A 51 7.51 8.49 7.34
CA ALA A 51 6.15 8.98 7.05
C ALA A 51 5.64 9.97 8.11
N ARG A 52 5.98 9.78 9.38
CA ARG A 52 5.64 10.74 10.45
C ARG A 52 6.36 12.08 10.32
N LEU A 53 7.55 12.06 9.73
CA LEU A 53 8.38 13.24 9.53
C LEU A 53 8.06 13.96 8.21
N SER A 54 7.27 13.35 7.32
CA SER A 54 6.94 13.96 6.04
C SER A 54 5.99 15.15 6.21
N VAL A 55 6.08 16.09 5.27
CA VAL A 55 5.24 17.31 5.26
C VAL A 55 3.78 16.94 4.95
N ASN A 56 3.58 15.92 4.12
CA ASN A 56 2.26 15.48 3.70
C ASN A 56 1.66 14.53 4.73
N ARG A 57 0.58 14.97 5.37
CA ARG A 57 -0.16 14.18 6.36
C ARG A 57 -0.71 12.86 5.79
N ASN A 58 -0.92 12.81 4.48
CA ASN A 58 -1.44 11.65 3.77
C ASN A 58 -0.44 10.49 3.74
N ASP A 59 0.87 10.74 3.80
CA ASP A 59 1.88 9.67 3.72
C ASP A 59 1.82 8.78 4.96
N TYR A 60 1.76 9.40 6.14
CA TYR A 60 1.59 8.68 7.40
C TYR A 60 0.25 7.92 7.44
N ALA A 61 -0.83 8.57 6.98
CA ALA A 61 -2.13 7.93 6.93
C ALA A 61 -2.10 6.70 6.01
N LEU A 62 -1.58 6.83 4.79
CA LEU A 62 -1.50 5.74 3.83
C LEU A 62 -0.65 4.58 4.36
N ILE A 63 0.53 4.85 4.91
CA ILE A 63 1.43 3.82 5.44
C ILE A 63 0.80 3.12 6.65
N ALA A 64 0.08 3.84 7.50
CA ALA A 64 -0.67 3.24 8.61
C ALA A 64 -1.84 2.38 8.10
N LEU A 65 -2.60 2.84 7.10
CA LEU A 65 -3.71 2.08 6.51
C LEU A 65 -3.23 0.78 5.85
N LEU A 66 -2.12 0.83 5.12
CA LEU A 66 -1.56 -0.35 4.45
C LEU A 66 -0.88 -1.29 5.44
N GLY A 67 -0.06 -0.75 6.34
CA GLY A 67 0.84 -1.56 7.16
C GLY A 67 0.30 -1.97 8.53
N LEU A 68 -0.60 -1.19 9.13
CA LEU A 68 -1.18 -1.50 10.45
C LEU A 68 -2.59 -2.09 10.35
N LEU A 69 -3.40 -1.60 9.40
CA LEU A 69 -4.76 -2.10 9.17
C LEU A 69 -4.82 -3.20 8.11
N GLY A 70 -3.80 -3.32 7.25
CA GLY A 70 -3.73 -4.35 6.22
C GLY A 70 -4.69 -4.13 5.05
N LEU A 71 -5.05 -2.87 4.76
CA LEU A 71 -5.95 -2.56 3.64
C LEU A 71 -5.26 -2.80 2.30
N ARG A 72 -6.03 -3.19 1.28
CA ARG A 72 -5.51 -3.21 -0.10
C ARG A 72 -5.33 -1.77 -0.60
N ILE A 73 -4.38 -1.55 -1.51
CA ILE A 73 -4.09 -0.22 -2.05
C ILE A 73 -5.34 0.48 -2.61
N PHE A 74 -6.20 -0.25 -3.33
CA PHE A 74 -7.43 0.30 -3.88
C PHE A 74 -8.47 0.66 -2.81
N GLU A 75 -8.50 -0.08 -1.70
CA GLU A 75 -9.37 0.20 -0.56
C GLU A 75 -8.89 1.43 0.21
N ALA A 76 -7.58 1.56 0.41
CA ALA A 76 -6.97 2.72 1.06
C ALA A 76 -7.14 4.00 0.23
N CYS A 77 -6.98 3.93 -1.11
CA CYS A 77 -7.21 5.08 -1.98
C CYS A 77 -8.70 5.47 -2.09
N GLY A 78 -9.62 4.52 -1.91
CA GLY A 78 -11.06 4.78 -1.92
C GLY A 78 -11.64 5.17 -0.56
N ALA A 79 -10.84 5.17 0.51
CA ALA A 79 -11.30 5.48 1.86
C ALA A 79 -11.57 6.99 2.01
N SER A 80 -12.78 7.35 2.44
CA SER A 80 -13.13 8.74 2.75
C SER A 80 -13.01 9.01 4.24
N ILE A 81 -12.70 10.27 4.59
CA ILE A 81 -12.74 10.73 5.99
C ILE A 81 -14.16 10.60 6.58
N ALA A 82 -15.20 10.65 5.73
CA ALA A 82 -16.58 10.46 6.15
C ALA A 82 -16.87 9.03 6.67
N ASP A 83 -16.06 8.05 6.28
CA ASP A 83 -16.21 6.64 6.68
C ASP A 83 -15.51 6.34 8.03
N LEU A 84 -14.84 7.34 8.62
CA LEU A 84 -14.23 7.26 9.94
C LEU A 84 -15.30 7.56 11.01
N GLY A 85 -15.71 6.52 11.73
CA GLY A 85 -16.59 6.60 12.88
C GLY A 85 -15.87 6.27 14.19
N GLU A 86 -16.57 6.46 15.30
CA GLU A 86 -16.16 6.00 16.63
C GLU A 86 -17.22 5.03 17.15
N GLU A 87 -16.82 3.79 17.40
CA GLU A 87 -17.70 2.76 17.98
C GLU A 87 -17.09 2.31 19.30
N HIS A 88 -17.83 2.45 20.40
CA HIS A 88 -17.42 2.03 21.74
C HIS A 88 -16.09 2.65 22.22
N GLY A 89 -15.77 3.88 21.81
CA GLY A 89 -14.50 4.56 22.14
C GLY A 89 -13.32 4.16 21.25
N HIS A 90 -13.57 3.41 20.17
CA HIS A 90 -12.56 3.03 19.19
C HIS A 90 -12.86 3.69 17.84
N ARG A 91 -11.87 4.30 17.20
CA ARG A 91 -12.03 4.73 15.81
C ARG A 91 -12.08 3.53 14.88
N VAL A 92 -13.15 3.46 14.09
CA VAL A 92 -13.44 2.42 13.13
C VAL A 92 -13.51 3.05 11.74
N LEU A 93 -12.75 2.51 10.79
CA LEU A 93 -12.85 2.87 9.39
C LEU A 93 -13.74 1.86 8.67
N LYS A 94 -14.85 2.32 8.09
CA LYS A 94 -15.70 1.47 7.24
C LYS A 94 -15.11 1.43 5.84
N VAL A 95 -14.61 0.25 5.43
CA VAL A 95 -13.98 0.07 4.12
C VAL A 95 -14.98 -0.54 3.14
N ARG A 96 -15.13 0.08 1.96
CA ARG A 96 -15.85 -0.56 0.85
C ARG A 96 -14.95 -1.63 0.24
N GLN A 97 -15.31 -2.90 0.46
CA GLN A 97 -14.65 -3.99 -0.24
C GLN A 97 -14.99 -3.90 -1.73
N GLY A 98 -13.95 -3.74 -2.55
CA GLY A 98 -14.04 -3.86 -3.99
C GLY A 98 -14.22 -5.32 -4.38
N ARG A 99 -15.37 -5.91 -4.07
CA ARG A 99 -15.83 -7.16 -4.68
C ARG A 99 -17.04 -6.84 -5.54
N GLN A 100 -16.84 -6.84 -6.86
CA GLN A 100 -17.94 -6.99 -7.81
C GLN A 100 -18.32 -8.47 -7.85
N ASP A 101 -18.83 -9.02 -6.75
CA ASP A 101 -19.57 -10.27 -6.73
C ASP A 101 -20.52 -10.18 -5.52
N GLY A 102 -21.78 -10.50 -5.73
CA GLY A 102 -22.86 -10.24 -4.80
C GLY A 102 -22.67 -10.83 -3.40
N ALA A 103 -23.32 -10.16 -2.45
CA ALA A 103 -23.64 -10.59 -1.09
C ALA A 103 -22.46 -10.83 -0.12
N GLY A 104 -22.38 -9.95 0.88
CA GLY A 104 -21.62 -10.19 2.11
C GLY A 104 -20.70 -9.03 2.48
N SER A 105 -21.25 -8.02 3.14
CA SER A 105 -20.45 -7.00 3.84
C SER A 105 -19.67 -7.67 4.98
N ALA A 106 -18.48 -8.16 4.69
CA ALA A 106 -17.53 -8.57 5.72
C ALA A 106 -16.68 -7.34 6.06
N ALA A 107 -17.18 -6.48 6.95
CA ALA A 107 -16.40 -5.37 7.48
C ALA A 107 -15.11 -5.92 8.13
N SER A 108 -13.97 -5.75 7.47
CA SER A 108 -12.67 -5.97 8.09
C SER A 108 -12.47 -4.88 9.13
N ARG A 109 -12.78 -5.18 10.40
CA ARG A 109 -12.53 -4.30 11.54
C ARG A 109 -11.02 -4.23 11.80
N GLY A 110 -10.33 -3.37 11.06
CA GLY A 110 -8.96 -3.01 11.40
C GLY A 110 -8.99 -2.06 12.62
N ARG A 111 -8.22 -2.39 13.66
CA ARG A 111 -8.05 -1.55 14.86
C ARG A 111 -6.87 -0.59 14.69
N SER A 112 -7.05 0.64 15.19
CA SER A 112 -6.06 1.74 15.37
C SER A 112 -5.79 2.62 14.13
N CYS A 113 -5.42 3.91 14.21
CA CYS A 113 -4.62 4.62 15.21
C CYS A 113 -4.90 6.15 15.13
N ASP A 114 -5.08 6.83 16.27
CA ASP A 114 -5.75 8.14 16.35
C ASP A 114 -4.96 9.41 16.03
N ARG A 115 -3.73 9.31 15.53
CA ARG A 115 -2.80 10.46 15.48
C ARG A 115 -3.03 11.49 14.36
N ALA A 116 -3.93 11.27 13.41
CA ALA A 116 -4.07 12.18 12.25
C ALA A 116 -4.76 13.53 12.54
N ARG A 117 -5.39 13.69 13.72
CA ARG A 117 -6.19 14.90 14.05
C ARG A 117 -5.47 15.99 14.86
N HIS A 118 -4.16 15.90 15.11
CA HIS A 118 -3.46 17.05 15.69
C HIS A 118 -3.21 18.13 14.63
N ARG A 119 -4.07 19.16 14.63
CA ARG A 119 -3.69 20.51 14.17
C ARG A 119 -2.52 20.95 15.05
N ARG A 120 -1.28 20.82 14.57
CA ARG A 120 -0.18 21.60 15.15
C ARG A 120 -0.41 23.05 14.73
N PRO A 121 -0.36 24.03 15.65
CA PRO A 121 -0.30 25.42 15.26
C PRO A 121 0.91 25.61 14.34
N ARG A 122 0.72 26.29 13.21
CA ARG A 122 1.80 26.68 12.30
C ARG A 122 2.84 27.43 13.11
N ALA A 123 3.99 26.80 13.37
CA ALA A 123 5.15 27.53 13.84
C ALA A 123 5.55 28.49 12.71
N ARG A 124 5.55 29.79 13.02
CA ARG A 124 6.17 30.83 12.19
C ARG A 124 7.58 30.35 11.84
N THR A 125 7.86 30.18 10.56
CA THR A 125 9.20 29.99 10.05
C THR A 125 10.00 31.28 10.27
N ASP A 126 10.87 31.29 11.27
CA ASP A 126 11.94 32.28 11.39
C ASP A 126 13.01 31.98 10.32
N PRO A 127 13.34 32.93 9.42
CA PRO A 127 14.28 32.70 8.31
C PRO A 127 15.76 32.59 8.71
N ALA A 128 16.11 32.51 10.00
CA ALA A 128 17.49 32.60 10.47
C ALA A 128 18.26 31.26 10.61
N GLN A 129 17.65 30.10 10.29
CA GLN A 129 18.30 28.80 10.55
C GLN A 129 18.96 28.12 9.32
N HIS A 130 18.82 28.68 8.12
CA HIS A 130 19.42 28.11 6.90
C HIS A 130 20.94 28.33 6.77
N ALA A 131 21.57 29.12 7.65
CA ALA A 131 22.99 29.45 7.53
C ALA A 131 23.96 28.52 8.32
N ARG A 132 23.46 27.57 9.13
CA ARG A 132 24.35 26.76 10.02
C ARG A 132 24.58 25.31 9.59
N SER A 133 23.91 24.78 8.56
CA SER A 133 24.11 23.39 8.11
C SER A 133 25.19 23.21 7.03
N ALA A 134 25.66 24.29 6.40
CA ALA A 134 26.64 24.21 5.31
C ALA A 134 28.11 24.15 5.76
N ARG A 135 28.43 24.40 7.04
CA ARG A 135 29.83 24.51 7.53
C ARG A 135 30.37 23.27 8.26
N ARG A 136 29.61 22.17 8.36
CA ARG A 136 30.01 20.95 9.10
C ARG A 136 30.23 19.71 8.24
N ARG A 137 30.12 19.81 6.90
CA ARG A 137 30.34 18.69 5.96
C ARG A 137 31.74 18.62 5.33
N SER A 138 32.63 19.58 5.55
CA SER A 138 33.96 19.63 4.91
C SER A 138 35.14 19.14 5.76
N ARG A 139 34.92 18.44 6.89
CA ARG A 139 36.02 18.03 7.80
C ARG A 139 36.11 16.54 8.15
N CYS A 140 35.35 15.64 7.51
CA CYS A 140 35.37 14.21 7.86
C CYS A 140 35.94 13.24 6.82
N TRP A 141 36.49 13.71 5.71
CA TRP A 141 37.17 12.85 4.72
C TRP A 141 38.61 13.33 4.52
N SER A 142 39.45 13.11 5.52
CA SER A 142 40.91 13.10 5.36
C SER A 142 41.55 12.48 6.60
N LYS A 143 41.69 11.15 6.56
CA LYS A 143 42.78 10.31 7.07
C LYS A 143 42.35 8.85 7.01
#